data_AF-A0A182NPU0-F1
#
_entry.id   AF-A0A182NPU0-F1
#
_cell.length_a   1.000
_cell.length_b   1.000
_cell.length_c   1.000
_cell.angle_alpha   90.00
_cell.angle_beta   90.00
_cell.angle_gamma   90.00
#
_symmetry.space_group_name_H-M   'P 1'
#
loop_
_entity.id
_entity.type
_entity.pdbx_description
1 polymer ?
#
loop_
_entity_poly.entity_id
_entity_poly.type
_entity_poly.pdbx_seq_one_letter_code
_entity_poly.pdbx_strand_id
1 'polypeptide(L)' 'MWLGLSSLFASWASVRSVMHKYLEKENEVNFDKIFNQVLGYLLFRDFCDNVSEEPVPHLKFYEEVGEFLHLY' A
#
# COMPACT_ATOMS: atom_id res chain seq x y z
N MET A 1 1.87 2.32 -30.28
CA MET A 1 1.94 1.55 -29.01
C MET A 1 2.27 2.44 -27.80
N TRP A 2 3.24 3.36 -27.88
CA TRP A 2 3.64 4.21 -26.75
C TRP A 2 2.69 5.37 -26.37
N LEU A 3 1.87 5.86 -27.30
CA LEU A 3 0.92 6.97 -27.03
C LEU A 3 -0.29 6.57 -26.16
N GLY A 4 -0.63 5.28 -26.10
CA GLY A 4 -1.76 4.80 -25.27
C GLY A 4 -1.40 4.61 -23.80
N LEU A 5 -0.12 4.32 -23.51
CA LEU A 5 0.38 4.19 -22.14
C LEU A 5 0.48 5.55 -21.46
N SER A 6 0.90 6.60 -22.15
CA SER A 6 1.03 7.95 -21.57
C SER A 6 -0.32 8.54 -21.14
N SER A 7 -1.41 8.30 -21.86
CA SER A 7 -2.76 8.75 -21.45
C SER A 7 -3.29 7.98 -20.23
N LEU A 8 -2.97 6.68 -20.13
CA LEU A 8 -3.28 5.86 -18.96
C LEU A 8 -2.49 6.32 -17.73
N PHE A 9 -1.17 6.56 -17.85
CA PHE A 9 -0.36 7.09 -16.76
C PHE A 9 -0.80 8.51 -16.34
N ALA A 10 -1.18 9.37 -17.28
CA ALA A 10 -1.76 10.69 -16.98
C ALA A 10 -3.09 10.57 -16.21
N SER A 11 -3.95 9.61 -16.59
CA SER A 11 -5.18 9.33 -15.85
C SER A 11 -4.88 8.81 -14.44
N TRP A 12 -3.86 7.98 -14.25
CA TRP A 12 -3.49 7.45 -12.94
C TRP A 12 -3.01 8.54 -11.98
N ALA A 13 -2.19 9.49 -12.46
CA ALA A 13 -1.79 10.65 -11.68
C ALA A 13 -2.98 11.55 -11.30
N SER A 14 -3.94 11.72 -12.22
CA SER A 14 -5.16 12.49 -11.97
C SER A 14 -6.07 11.80 -10.94
N VAL A 15 -6.32 10.50 -11.09
CA VAL A 15 -7.11 9.70 -10.14
C VAL A 15 -6.46 9.72 -8.77
N ARG A 16 -5.14 9.50 -8.66
CA ARG A 16 -4.41 9.58 -7.38
C ARG A 16 -4.60 10.93 -6.72
N SER A 17 -4.48 12.04 -7.46
CA SER A 17 -4.62 13.39 -6.89
C SER A 17 -6.02 13.63 -6.31
N VAL A 18 -7.07 13.21 -7.00
CA VAL A 18 -8.46 13.36 -6.53
C VAL A 18 -8.72 12.43 -5.34
N MET A 19 -8.34 11.16 -5.45
CA MET A 19 -8.57 10.16 -4.42
C MET A 19 -7.80 10.46 -3.14
N HIS A 20 -6.55 10.94 -3.24
CA HIS A 20 -5.75 11.30 -2.07
C HIS A 20 -6.42 12.41 -1.26
N LYS A 21 -6.85 13.49 -1.92
CA LYS A 21 -7.54 14.62 -1.26
C LYS A 21 -8.85 14.18 -0.60
N TYR A 22 -9.60 13.29 -1.26
CA TYR A 22 -10.83 12.74 -0.70
C TYR A 22 -10.55 11.92 0.56
N LEU A 23 -9.61 10.95 0.48
CA LEU A 23 -9.27 10.08 1.59
C LEU A 23 -8.63 10.86 2.76
N GLU A 24 -7.84 11.89 2.50
CA GLU A 24 -7.31 12.79 3.54
C GLU A 24 -8.45 13.51 4.28
N LYS A 25 -9.43 14.03 3.54
CA LYS A 25 -10.59 14.71 4.13
C LYS A 25 -11.43 13.79 5.02
N GLU A 26 -11.60 12.53 4.61
CA GLU A 26 -12.29 11.50 5.39
C GLU A 26 -11.40 10.89 6.50
N ASN A 27 -10.17 11.37 6.66
CA ASN A 27 -9.17 10.87 7.62
C ASN A 27 -8.88 9.36 7.45
N GLU A 28 -8.91 8.88 6.20
CA GLU A 28 -8.64 7.48 5.81
C GLU A 28 -7.16 7.24 5.47
N VAL A 29 -6.36 8.30 5.27
CA VAL A 29 -4.92 8.21 4.97
C VAL A 29 -4.11 8.15 6.27
N ASN A 30 -4.24 7.05 7.00
CA ASN A 30 -3.36 6.74 8.13
C ASN A 30 -2.95 5.28 8.11
N PHE A 31 -1.88 4.96 8.84
CA PHE A 31 -1.29 3.62 8.82
C PHE A 31 -2.29 2.55 9.23
N ASP A 32 -2.96 2.71 10.38
CA ASP A 32 -3.89 1.71 10.90
C ASP A 32 -5.03 1.39 9.91
N LYS A 33 -5.62 2.40 9.29
CA LYS A 33 -6.72 2.21 8.34
C LYS A 33 -6.27 1.54 7.05
N ILE A 34 -5.10 1.92 6.52
CA ILE A 34 -4.57 1.34 5.28
C ILE A 34 -4.08 -0.10 5.55
N PHE A 35 -3.32 -0.30 6.62
CA PHE A 35 -2.71 -1.58 6.95
C PHE A 35 -3.75 -2.66 7.30
N ASN A 36 -4.88 -2.28 7.90
CA ASN A 36 -5.96 -3.22 8.20
C ASN A 36 -6.86 -3.57 6.98
N GLN A 37 -6.64 -2.97 5.81
CA GLN A 37 -7.32 -3.36 4.57
C GLN A 37 -6.49 -4.42 3.84
N VAL A 38 -7.14 -5.46 3.31
CA VAL A 38 -6.46 -6.53 2.55
C VAL A 38 -5.58 -5.96 1.43
N LEU A 39 -6.12 -5.05 0.62
CA LEU A 39 -5.37 -4.42 -0.47
C LEU A 39 -4.27 -3.48 0.04
N GLY A 40 -4.55 -2.70 1.09
CA GLY A 40 -3.59 -1.78 1.67
C GLY A 40 -2.39 -2.50 2.29
N TYR A 41 -2.63 -3.61 2.98
CA TYR A 41 -1.60 -4.52 3.49
C TYR A 41 -0.71 -5.06 2.36
N LEU A 42 -1.31 -5.63 1.31
CA LEU A 42 -0.57 -6.23 0.21
C LEU A 42 0.33 -5.21 -0.51
N LEU A 43 -0.17 -3.99 -0.73
CA LEU A 43 0.60 -2.91 -1.32
C LEU A 43 1.71 -2.42 -0.39
N PHE A 44 1.45 -2.35 0.91
CA PHE A 44 2.48 -1.97 1.89
C PHE A 44 3.59 -3.01 1.98
N ARG A 45 3.25 -4.31 1.98
CA ARG A 45 4.23 -5.40 1.95
C ARG A 45 5.06 -5.37 0.68
N ASP A 46 4.41 -5.22 -0.48
CA ASP A 46 5.11 -5.09 -1.77
C ASP A 46 6.09 -3.90 -1.78
N PHE A 47 5.69 -2.76 -1.20
CA PHE A 47 6.58 -1.62 -1.01
C PHE A 47 7.80 -1.98 -0.14
N CYS A 48 7.60 -2.64 1.00
CA CYS A 48 8.69 -3.05 1.88
C CYS A 48 9.67 -4.04 1.20
N ASP A 49 9.17 -4.95 0.37
CA ASP A 49 9.99 -5.99 -0.25
C ASP A 49 10.72 -5.50 -1.51
N ASN A 50 10.06 -4.67 -2.33
CA ASN A 50 10.51 -4.36 -3.68
C ASN A 50 10.95 -2.90 -3.89
N VAL A 51 10.56 -1.98 -3.00
CA VAL A 51 10.80 -0.53 -3.17
C VAL A 51 11.65 0.05 -2.05
N SER A 52 11.52 -0.45 -0.82
CA SER A 52 12.28 0.06 0.33
C SER A 52 13.79 -0.16 0.14
N GLU A 53 14.57 0.90 0.28
CA GLU A 53 16.04 0.83 0.22
C GLU A 53 16.62 0.18 1.49
N GLU A 54 15.92 0.33 2.62
CA GLU A 54 16.30 -0.26 3.89
C GLU A 54 15.45 -1.49 4.21
N PRO A 55 16.05 -2.54 4.80
CA PRO A 55 15.28 -3.71 5.23
C PRO A 55 14.29 -3.33 6.32
N VAL A 56 13.06 -3.88 6.24
CA VAL A 56 11.97 -3.65 7.21
C VAL A 56 11.71 -4.91 8.05
N PRO A 57 12.60 -5.28 9.00
CA PRO A 57 12.49 -6.54 9.74
C PRO A 57 11.24 -6.63 10.63
N HIS A 58 10.69 -5.48 11.04
CA HIS A 58 9.48 -5.42 11.87
C HIS A 58 8.26 -6.02 11.17
N LEU A 59 8.15 -5.89 9.84
CA LEU A 59 7.04 -6.47 9.08
C LEU A 59 7.13 -8.00 9.07
N LYS A 60 8.33 -8.54 8.89
CA LYS A 60 8.58 -9.99 8.95
C LYS A 60 8.25 -10.56 10.32
N PHE A 61 8.67 -9.89 11.38
CA PHE A 61 8.33 -10.30 12.75
C PHE A 61 6.80 -10.29 12.99
N TYR A 62 6.10 -9.27 12.50
CA TYR A 62 4.64 -9.19 12.59
C TYR A 62 3.95 -10.37 11.89
N GLU A 63 4.40 -10.75 10.68
CA GLU A 63 3.86 -11.89 9.94
C GLU A 63 4.13 -13.21 10.67
N GLU A 64 5.35 -13.44 11.16
CA GLU A 64 5.72 -14.66 11.90
C GLU A 64 4.88 -14.84 13.19
N VAL A 65 4.62 -13.75 13.92
CA VAL A 65 3.72 -13.78 15.09
C VAL A 65 2.29 -14.09 14.69
N GLY A 66 1.80 -13.52 13.58
CA GLY A 66 0.47 -13.81 13.05
C GLY A 66 0.30 -15.29 12.66
N GLU A 67 1.28 -15.86 11.96
CA GLU A 67 1.29 -17.28 11.61
C GLU A 67 1.34 -18.17 12.86
N PHE A 68 2.19 -17.83 13.83
CA PHE A 68 2.26 -18.57 15.09
C PHE A 68 0.92 -18.58 15.83
N LEU A 69 0.25 -17.43 15.92
CA LEU A 69 -1.06 -17.31 16.58
C LEU A 69 -2.18 -18.04 15.81
N HIS A 70 -2.08 -18.16 14.49
CA HIS A 70 -3.04 -18.93 13.68
C HIS A 70 -2.90 -20.46 13.83
N LEU A 71 -1.75 -20.93 14.32
CA LEU A 71 -1.45 -22.35 14.53
C LEU A 71 -1.83 -22.87 15.93
N TYR A 72 -2.25 -21.99 16.84
CA TYR A 72 -2.69 -22.28 18.20
C TYR A 72 -4.18 -21.97 18.40
#